data_AF-A0A9R0EWQ5-F1
#
_entry.id   AF-A0A9R0EWQ5-F1
#
_cell.length_a   1.000
_cell.length_b   1.000
_cell.length_c   1.000
_cell.angle_alpha   90.00
_cell.angle_beta   90.00
_cell.angle_gamma   90.00
#
_symmetry.space_group_name_H-M   'P 1'
#
loop_
_entity.id
_entity.type
_entity.pdbx_description
1 polymer ?
#
loop_
_entity_poly.entity_id
_entity_poly.type
_entity_poly.pdbx_seq_one_letter_code
_entity_poly.pdbx_strand_id
1 'polypeptide(L)'
;MKPKPDSPISMLDPSLLLRPEKVYDGKPVEAFRNYDIDENDPIKERVRRTYYEMHTKQTVDFVKGRMAEWLKFNHFKSTIKDALIKLNELVDESDPDTDLPNIVHAFQTAERIREEHPDQDWFHLIGLIHDLGKVMAFYGEPQWCVVGDTFPVGCKWGKSIVYGDDSFKDNPDTYNPKYNTECGMYKPHCGLENLMISWGHDEYLYRVLVHNHSKFPKEGLFMIRYHSLYPWHAGGDYKHLMKAGDEEIMKNVLEFNKYDLYTKSAGVPDIEALWPYYEKLIEKYIPGVLEW
;
A
#
# COMPACT_ATOMS: atom_id res chain seq x y z
N MET A 1 2.69 18.61 -45.84
CA MET A 1 3.23 17.67 -44.84
C MET A 1 2.15 17.44 -43.80
N LYS A 2 1.71 16.19 -43.62
CA LYS A 2 0.81 15.80 -42.52
C LYS A 2 1.62 15.85 -41.20
N PRO A 3 1.03 16.30 -40.08
CA PRO A 3 1.69 16.24 -38.78
C PRO A 3 1.94 14.78 -38.39
N LYS A 4 3.13 14.48 -37.86
CA LYS A 4 3.44 13.17 -37.28
C LYS A 4 2.58 12.97 -36.02
N PRO A 5 1.87 11.84 -35.88
CA PRO A 5 1.31 11.45 -34.59
C PRO A 5 2.42 10.82 -33.72
N ASP A 6 2.17 10.85 -32.41
CA ASP A 6 2.84 10.06 -31.37
C ASP A 6 4.23 10.53 -30.94
N SER A 7 4.24 11.63 -30.17
CA SER A 7 5.12 11.66 -28.99
C SER A 7 4.44 10.79 -27.93
N PRO A 8 5.11 9.81 -27.31
CA PRO A 8 4.53 9.09 -26.20
C PRO A 8 4.20 10.11 -25.12
N ILE A 9 2.93 10.19 -24.73
CA ILE A 9 2.51 10.97 -23.58
C ILE A 9 3.16 10.28 -22.38
N SER A 10 4.30 10.79 -21.89
CA SER A 10 4.84 10.33 -20.61
C SER A 10 3.91 10.85 -19.53
N MET A 11 3.02 9.98 -19.04
CA MET A 11 2.25 10.29 -17.83
C MET A 11 3.19 10.17 -16.65
N LEU A 12 3.80 11.31 -16.28
CA LEU A 12 4.65 11.44 -15.09
C LEU A 12 3.83 11.11 -13.84
N ASP A 13 4.38 10.28 -12.94
CA ASP A 13 3.86 10.13 -11.58
C ASP A 13 4.02 11.47 -10.83
N PRO A 14 2.91 12.19 -10.52
CA PRO A 14 3.00 13.49 -9.87
C PRO A 14 3.57 13.40 -8.44
N SER A 15 3.58 12.21 -7.83
CA SER A 15 4.17 11.95 -6.51
C SER A 15 5.70 12.12 -6.49
N LEU A 16 6.37 12.01 -7.65
CA LEU A 16 7.81 12.20 -7.78
C LEU A 16 8.26 13.63 -7.48
N LEU A 17 7.39 14.62 -7.68
CA LEU A 17 7.70 16.05 -7.53
C LEU A 17 7.79 16.52 -6.08
N LEU A 18 7.38 15.68 -5.12
CA LEU A 18 7.21 16.05 -3.72
C LEU A 18 8.14 15.26 -2.77
N ARG A 19 9.14 14.55 -3.31
CA ARG A 19 10.09 13.75 -2.51
C ARG A 19 11.30 14.60 -2.06
N PRO A 20 11.67 14.59 -0.76
CA PRO A 20 12.71 15.48 -0.23
C PRO A 20 14.18 15.02 -0.38
N GLU A 21 14.50 13.80 -0.83
CA GLU A 21 15.88 13.28 -0.90
C GLU A 21 16.41 13.03 -2.33
N LYS A 22 17.75 12.83 -2.50
CA LYS A 22 18.42 12.86 -3.83
C LYS A 22 18.93 11.53 -4.40
N VAL A 23 19.35 10.53 -3.61
CA VAL A 23 19.89 9.22 -4.09
C VAL A 23 19.75 8.16 -2.99
N TYR A 24 19.31 6.94 -3.35
CA TYR A 24 19.27 5.78 -2.46
C TYR A 24 19.97 4.56 -3.08
N ASP A 25 21.00 4.06 -2.40
CA ASP A 25 21.79 2.88 -2.79
C ASP A 25 22.22 2.83 -4.27
N GLY A 26 22.70 3.97 -4.78
CA GLY A 26 23.16 4.10 -6.16
C GLY A 26 22.06 4.24 -7.21
N LYS A 27 20.78 4.08 -6.86
CA LYS A 27 19.64 4.42 -7.71
C LYS A 27 19.19 5.88 -7.46
N PRO A 28 19.00 6.69 -8.51
CA PRO A 28 18.41 8.02 -8.37
C PRO A 28 16.93 7.88 -8.01
N VAL A 29 16.35 8.88 -7.33
CA VAL A 29 14.95 8.82 -6.85
C VAL A 29 13.94 8.63 -7.98
N GLU A 30 14.27 9.15 -9.16
CA GLU A 30 13.48 9.04 -10.39
C GLU A 30 13.43 7.61 -10.97
N ALA A 31 14.29 6.71 -10.48
CA ALA A 31 14.30 5.31 -10.89
C ALA A 31 13.33 4.43 -10.10
N PHE A 32 12.76 4.92 -9.00
CA PHE A 32 11.76 4.21 -8.21
C PHE A 32 10.35 4.63 -8.61
N ARG A 33 9.41 3.68 -8.66
CA ARG A 33 8.00 3.93 -9.01
C ARG A 33 7.84 4.61 -10.38
N ASN A 34 8.58 4.11 -11.37
CA ASN A 34 8.40 4.56 -12.75
C ASN A 34 7.18 3.88 -13.38
N TYR A 35 6.10 4.65 -13.56
CA TYR A 35 4.86 4.22 -14.22
C TYR A 35 4.74 4.67 -15.69
N ASP A 36 5.85 5.06 -16.33
CA ASP A 36 5.85 5.36 -17.76
C ASP A 36 5.35 4.17 -18.55
N ILE A 37 4.50 4.43 -19.55
CA ILE A 37 3.94 3.39 -20.41
C ILE A 37 5.00 2.96 -21.42
N ASP A 38 5.38 1.69 -21.35
CA ASP A 38 6.17 1.00 -22.39
C ASP A 38 5.55 -0.37 -22.64
N GLU A 39 4.84 -0.52 -23.76
CA GLU A 39 4.16 -1.76 -24.14
C GLU A 39 5.14 -2.91 -24.44
N ASN A 40 6.43 -2.62 -24.62
CA ASN A 40 7.46 -3.64 -24.87
C ASN A 40 8.13 -4.12 -23.57
N ASP A 41 7.88 -3.46 -22.45
CA ASP A 41 8.38 -3.87 -21.14
C ASP A 41 7.32 -4.71 -20.42
N PRO A 42 7.54 -6.03 -20.23
CA PRO A 42 6.56 -6.92 -19.64
C PRO A 42 6.23 -6.58 -18.18
N ILE A 43 7.16 -5.96 -17.43
CA ILE A 43 6.92 -5.55 -16.04
C ILE A 43 6.00 -4.34 -16.03
N LYS A 44 6.29 -3.32 -16.85
CA LYS A 44 5.45 -2.12 -16.96
C LYS A 44 4.05 -2.45 -17.46
N GLU A 45 3.93 -3.37 -18.42
CA GLU A 45 2.62 -3.80 -18.91
C GLU A 45 1.83 -4.60 -17.85
N ARG A 46 2.51 -5.45 -17.06
CA ARG A 46 1.89 -6.15 -15.92
C ARG A 46 1.36 -5.16 -14.89
N VAL A 47 2.19 -4.21 -14.47
CA VAL A 47 1.82 -3.16 -13.49
C VAL A 47 0.64 -2.34 -14.01
N ARG A 48 0.70 -1.90 -15.28
CA ARG A 48 -0.37 -1.15 -15.93
C ARG A 48 -1.68 -1.94 -15.93
N ARG A 49 -1.66 -3.21 -16.33
CA ARG A 49 -2.86 -4.06 -16.31
C ARG A 49 -3.44 -4.19 -14.91
N THR A 50 -2.60 -4.44 -13.90
CA THR A 50 -3.04 -4.55 -12.49
C THR A 50 -3.78 -3.30 -12.03
N TYR A 51 -3.23 -2.11 -12.29
CA TYR A 51 -3.88 -0.85 -11.93
C TYR A 51 -5.14 -0.57 -12.75
N TYR A 52 -5.17 -0.83 -14.06
CA TYR A 52 -6.39 -0.65 -14.85
C TYR A 52 -7.51 -1.58 -14.37
N GLU A 53 -7.19 -2.82 -14.01
CA GLU A 53 -8.17 -3.74 -13.41
C GLU A 53 -8.65 -3.26 -12.04
N MET A 54 -7.72 -2.82 -11.18
CA MET A 54 -8.02 -2.23 -9.88
C MET A 54 -8.98 -1.06 -10.05
N HIS A 55 -8.61 -0.07 -10.86
CA HIS A 55 -9.35 1.17 -11.06
C HIS A 55 -10.69 0.92 -11.72
N THR A 56 -10.83 -0.12 -12.55
CA THR A 56 -12.12 -0.52 -13.13
C THR A 56 -13.06 -1.18 -12.11
N LYS A 57 -12.53 -2.02 -11.21
CA LYS A 57 -13.35 -2.95 -10.41
C LYS A 57 -13.53 -2.53 -8.95
N GLN A 58 -12.65 -1.70 -8.39
CA GLN A 58 -12.78 -1.14 -7.05
C GLN A 58 -13.90 -0.10 -7.01
N THR A 59 -15.09 -0.57 -6.66
CA THR A 59 -16.31 0.23 -6.45
C THR A 59 -16.68 0.26 -4.97
N VAL A 60 -17.54 1.18 -4.58
CA VAL A 60 -18.10 1.21 -3.21
C VAL A 60 -18.75 -0.13 -2.84
N ASP A 61 -19.48 -0.75 -3.78
CA ASP A 61 -20.16 -2.02 -3.54
C ASP A 61 -19.17 -3.19 -3.47
N PHE A 62 -18.13 -3.18 -4.31
CA PHE A 62 -17.06 -4.18 -4.23
C PHE A 62 -16.34 -4.13 -2.89
N VAL A 63 -15.90 -2.95 -2.45
CA VAL A 63 -15.19 -2.79 -1.17
C VAL A 63 -16.07 -3.23 0.01
N LYS A 64 -17.35 -2.86 0.02
CA LYS A 64 -18.29 -3.36 1.04
C LYS A 64 -18.44 -4.88 1.03
N GLY A 65 -18.51 -5.47 -0.16
CA GLY A 65 -18.56 -6.92 -0.34
C GLY A 65 -17.34 -7.61 0.27
N ARG A 66 -16.14 -7.11 -0.04
CA ARG A 66 -14.89 -7.63 0.50
C ARG A 66 -14.76 -7.45 2.00
N MET A 67 -15.13 -6.28 2.53
CA MET A 67 -15.20 -6.09 3.98
C MET A 67 -16.17 -7.08 4.64
N ALA A 68 -17.33 -7.37 4.04
CA ALA A 68 -18.29 -8.33 4.58
C ALA A 68 -17.80 -9.79 4.51
N GLU A 69 -16.91 -10.09 3.57
CA GLU A 69 -16.30 -11.41 3.39
C GLU A 69 -15.12 -11.62 4.33
N TRP A 70 -14.11 -10.75 4.24
CA TRP A 70 -12.81 -10.89 4.89
C TRP A 70 -12.80 -10.54 6.36
N LEU A 71 -13.65 -9.61 6.81
CA LEU A 71 -13.69 -9.20 8.22
C LEU A 71 -14.45 -10.19 9.12
N LYS A 72 -14.72 -11.40 8.62
CA LYS A 72 -15.11 -12.55 9.43
C LYS A 72 -13.91 -13.29 10.04
N PHE A 73 -12.70 -13.04 9.51
CA PHE A 73 -11.44 -13.62 9.99
C PHE A 73 -11.47 -15.14 10.14
N ASN A 74 -12.09 -15.82 9.17
CA ASN A 74 -12.33 -17.26 9.18
C ASN A 74 -11.75 -17.97 7.94
N HIS A 75 -10.85 -17.32 7.21
CA HIS A 75 -10.22 -17.89 6.01
C HIS A 75 -9.13 -18.88 6.43
N PHE A 76 -8.35 -18.54 7.44
CA PHE A 76 -7.33 -19.43 7.99
C PHE A 76 -6.88 -19.01 9.40
N LYS A 77 -6.06 -19.87 10.03
CA LYS A 77 -5.39 -19.58 11.29
C LYS A 77 -3.89 -19.75 11.11
N SER A 78 -3.10 -18.78 11.55
CA SER A 78 -1.64 -18.77 11.36
C SER A 78 -0.96 -17.86 12.37
N THR A 79 0.28 -18.16 12.73
CA THR A 79 1.14 -17.18 13.42
C THR A 79 1.62 -16.10 12.43
N ILE A 80 2.14 -14.98 12.94
CA ILE A 80 2.79 -13.95 12.11
C ILE A 80 3.98 -14.54 11.33
N LYS A 81 4.80 -15.37 11.99
CA LYS A 81 5.97 -15.99 11.36
C LYS A 81 5.58 -16.89 10.19
N ASP A 82 4.58 -17.74 10.38
CA ASP A 82 4.11 -18.63 9.31
C ASP A 82 3.49 -17.83 8.15
N ALA A 83 2.81 -16.72 8.45
CA ALA A 83 2.28 -15.82 7.42
C ALA A 83 3.40 -15.11 6.62
N LEU A 84 4.48 -14.67 7.28
CA LEU A 84 5.67 -14.10 6.63
C LEU A 84 6.36 -15.12 5.73
N ILE A 85 6.51 -16.36 6.20
CA ILE A 85 7.10 -17.45 5.42
C ILE A 85 6.23 -17.76 4.20
N LYS A 86 4.91 -17.78 4.36
CA LYS A 86 3.97 -17.97 3.23
C LYS A 86 4.08 -16.84 2.21
N LEU A 87 4.20 -15.59 2.67
CA LEU A 87 4.31 -14.42 1.79
C LEU A 87 5.56 -14.44 0.91
N ASN A 88 6.59 -15.18 1.29
CA ASN A 88 7.79 -15.41 0.47
C ASN A 88 7.49 -16.03 -0.90
N GLU A 89 6.35 -16.72 -1.06
CA GLU A 89 5.93 -17.34 -2.31
C GLU A 89 5.17 -16.37 -3.25
N LEU A 90 4.91 -15.13 -2.83
CA LEU A 90 4.17 -14.14 -3.62
C LEU A 90 5.13 -13.23 -4.39
N VAL A 91 4.86 -13.06 -5.69
CA VAL A 91 5.43 -12.00 -6.53
C VAL A 91 4.38 -10.90 -6.68
N ASP A 92 4.70 -9.67 -6.27
CA ASP A 92 3.80 -8.52 -6.36
C ASP A 92 3.68 -8.00 -7.80
N GLU A 93 2.47 -8.08 -8.38
CA GLU A 93 2.21 -7.68 -9.76
C GLU A 93 2.09 -6.17 -9.96
N SER A 94 2.01 -5.39 -8.88
CA SER A 94 1.87 -3.93 -8.91
C SER A 94 3.19 -3.17 -8.71
N ASP A 95 4.23 -3.86 -8.23
CA ASP A 95 5.53 -3.28 -7.96
C ASP A 95 6.40 -3.26 -9.24
N PRO A 96 6.83 -2.07 -9.72
CA PRO A 96 7.76 -1.96 -10.84
C PRO A 96 9.24 -2.15 -10.42
N ASP A 97 9.53 -2.17 -9.12
CA ASP A 97 10.89 -2.00 -8.58
C ASP A 97 11.55 -3.29 -8.09
N THR A 98 10.82 -4.42 -7.96
CA THR A 98 11.35 -5.64 -7.33
C THR A 98 10.99 -6.95 -8.04
N ASP A 99 12.01 -7.81 -8.24
CA ASP A 99 11.88 -9.26 -8.51
C ASP A 99 12.28 -10.11 -7.29
N LEU A 100 12.54 -9.47 -6.13
CA LEU A 100 12.96 -10.15 -4.91
C LEU A 100 11.77 -10.76 -4.17
N PRO A 101 11.95 -11.87 -3.42
CA PRO A 101 10.88 -12.40 -2.59
C PRO A 101 10.46 -11.39 -1.51
N ASN A 102 9.14 -11.22 -1.30
CA ASN A 102 8.58 -10.23 -0.38
C ASN A 102 9.15 -10.30 1.06
N ILE A 103 9.59 -11.47 1.51
CA ILE A 103 10.21 -11.60 2.84
C ILE A 103 11.52 -10.81 2.95
N VAL A 104 12.28 -10.69 1.86
CA VAL A 104 13.53 -9.92 1.84
C VAL A 104 13.22 -8.44 2.05
N HIS A 105 12.24 -7.92 1.30
CA HIS A 105 11.74 -6.54 1.46
C HIS A 105 11.29 -6.26 2.89
N ALA A 106 10.52 -7.17 3.49
CA ALA A 106 10.05 -7.05 4.86
C ALA A 106 11.19 -6.90 5.88
N PHE A 107 12.23 -7.74 5.79
CA PHE A 107 13.39 -7.65 6.68
C PHE A 107 14.27 -6.43 6.40
N GLN A 108 14.41 -6.01 5.13
CA GLN A 108 15.14 -4.79 4.78
C GLN A 108 14.49 -3.54 5.38
N THR A 109 13.17 -3.44 5.25
CA THR A 109 12.37 -2.35 5.84
C THR A 109 12.54 -2.33 7.36
N ALA A 110 12.37 -3.49 7.99
CA ALA A 110 12.42 -3.64 9.44
C ALA A 110 13.80 -3.32 10.03
N GLU A 111 14.89 -3.81 9.42
CA GLU A 111 16.25 -3.54 9.90
C GLU A 111 16.65 -2.08 9.70
N ARG A 112 16.23 -1.44 8.60
CA ARG A 112 16.53 -0.02 8.42
C ARG A 112 15.81 0.85 9.46
N ILE A 113 14.55 0.54 9.74
CA ILE A 113 13.81 1.19 10.84
C ILE A 113 14.54 0.98 12.16
N ARG A 114 15.00 -0.25 12.44
CA ARG A 114 15.73 -0.58 13.67
C ARG A 114 17.05 0.17 13.82
N GLU A 115 17.75 0.43 12.73
CA GLU A 115 18.98 1.24 12.74
C GLU A 115 18.71 2.70 13.11
N GLU A 116 17.64 3.30 12.56
CA GLU A 116 17.35 4.73 12.74
C GLU A 116 16.47 5.05 13.96
N HIS A 117 15.64 4.11 14.40
CA HIS A 117 14.72 4.24 15.55
C HIS A 117 14.94 3.15 16.60
N PRO A 118 16.17 2.95 17.13
CA PRO A 118 16.52 1.79 17.96
C PRO A 118 15.73 1.65 19.27
N ASP A 119 15.06 2.71 19.72
CA ASP A 119 14.21 2.77 20.91
C ASP A 119 12.73 2.45 20.64
N GLN A 120 12.32 2.29 19.37
CA GLN A 120 10.93 2.06 18.96
C GLN A 120 10.74 0.64 18.44
N ASP A 121 10.88 -0.35 19.31
CA ASP A 121 10.81 -1.76 18.92
C ASP A 121 9.47 -2.19 18.29
N TRP A 122 8.36 -1.51 18.59
CA TRP A 122 7.10 -1.69 17.86
C TRP A 122 7.22 -1.30 16.38
N PHE A 123 7.98 -0.25 16.06
CA PHE A 123 8.11 0.29 14.70
C PHE A 123 8.92 -0.66 13.81
N HIS A 124 9.91 -1.34 14.40
CA HIS A 124 10.67 -2.38 13.69
C HIS A 124 9.73 -3.50 13.23
N LEU A 125 8.81 -3.92 14.11
CA LEU A 125 7.85 -4.96 13.79
C LEU A 125 6.78 -4.47 12.79
N ILE A 126 6.35 -3.20 12.86
CA ILE A 126 5.51 -2.59 11.81
C ILE A 126 6.20 -2.72 10.44
N GLY A 127 7.50 -2.41 10.37
CA GLY A 127 8.32 -2.61 9.18
C GLY A 127 8.28 -4.03 8.64
N LEU A 128 8.41 -5.03 9.52
CA LEU A 128 8.39 -6.43 9.11
C LEU A 128 7.01 -6.87 8.60
N ILE A 129 5.92 -6.37 9.19
CA ILE A 129 4.59 -6.94 8.95
C ILE A 129 3.70 -6.14 8.01
N HIS A 130 4.06 -4.91 7.61
CA HIS A 130 3.16 -3.99 6.88
C HIS A 130 2.47 -4.62 5.66
N ASP A 131 3.18 -5.50 4.95
CA ASP A 131 2.72 -6.18 3.75
C ASP A 131 1.99 -7.51 4.00
N LEU A 132 1.81 -7.95 5.25
CA LEU A 132 1.22 -9.25 5.55
C LEU A 132 -0.23 -9.39 5.10
N GLY A 133 -0.94 -8.30 4.85
CA GLY A 133 -2.28 -8.37 4.26
C GLY A 133 -2.27 -9.00 2.85
N LYS A 134 -1.11 -9.05 2.18
CA LYS A 134 -0.96 -9.66 0.86
C LYS A 134 -1.20 -11.17 0.84
N VAL A 135 -1.27 -11.82 2.02
CA VAL A 135 -1.64 -13.23 2.14
C VAL A 135 -2.99 -13.57 1.49
N MET A 136 -3.89 -12.60 1.33
CA MET A 136 -5.17 -12.77 0.59
C MET A 136 -4.98 -13.36 -0.81
N ALA A 137 -3.86 -13.06 -1.49
CA ALA A 137 -3.55 -13.59 -2.82
C ALA A 137 -3.47 -15.13 -2.85
N PHE A 138 -3.10 -15.77 -1.74
CA PHE A 138 -3.06 -17.24 -1.64
C PHE A 138 -4.41 -17.89 -1.36
N TYR A 139 -5.46 -17.08 -1.17
CA TYR A 139 -6.81 -17.53 -0.83
C TYR A 139 -7.83 -17.07 -1.88
N GLY A 140 -7.38 -16.87 -3.12
CA GLY A 140 -8.25 -16.68 -4.28
C GLY A 140 -8.56 -15.23 -4.64
N GLU A 141 -8.03 -14.24 -3.90
CA GLU A 141 -8.15 -12.85 -4.33
C GLU A 141 -7.18 -12.56 -5.49
N PRO A 142 -7.66 -11.92 -6.57
CA PRO A 142 -6.77 -11.42 -7.61
C PRO A 142 -5.92 -10.26 -7.08
N GLN A 143 -4.70 -10.13 -7.57
CA GLN A 143 -3.74 -9.16 -7.04
C GLN A 143 -4.22 -7.70 -7.09
N TRP A 144 -5.04 -7.31 -8.08
CA TRP A 144 -5.57 -5.95 -8.19
C TRP A 144 -6.45 -5.51 -7.00
N CYS A 145 -6.93 -6.44 -6.16
CA CYS A 145 -7.61 -6.11 -4.89
C CYS A 145 -6.84 -6.58 -3.66
N VAL A 146 -5.53 -6.74 -3.80
CA VAL A 146 -4.61 -7.12 -2.72
C VAL A 146 -3.47 -6.11 -2.62
N VAL A 147 -2.80 -5.82 -3.72
CA VAL A 147 -1.57 -4.98 -3.80
C VAL A 147 -1.85 -3.64 -4.49
N GLY A 148 -0.86 -2.75 -4.50
CA GLY A 148 -0.89 -1.49 -5.25
C GLY A 148 -1.37 -0.29 -4.45
N ASP A 149 -1.16 0.90 -5.01
CA ASP A 149 -1.60 2.17 -4.42
C ASP A 149 -3.12 2.17 -4.21
N THR A 150 -3.53 2.71 -3.07
CA THR A 150 -4.93 2.80 -2.67
C THR A 150 -5.52 4.18 -2.91
N PHE A 151 -6.85 4.25 -2.88
CA PHE A 151 -7.60 5.50 -3.02
C PHE A 151 -8.96 5.41 -2.31
N PRO A 152 -9.56 6.53 -1.86
CA PRO A 152 -10.92 6.52 -1.33
C PRO A 152 -11.92 6.19 -2.44
N VAL A 153 -12.73 5.13 -2.26
CA VAL A 153 -13.88 4.85 -3.13
C VAL A 153 -15.05 5.76 -2.77
N GLY A 154 -15.97 5.98 -3.69
CA GLY A 154 -17.20 6.73 -3.40
C GLY A 154 -17.06 8.25 -3.38
N CYS A 155 -15.94 8.80 -3.86
CA CYS A 155 -15.76 10.19 -4.24
C CYS A 155 -14.95 10.29 -5.53
N LYS A 156 -14.83 11.49 -6.10
CA LYS A 156 -13.96 11.73 -7.24
C LYS A 156 -12.49 11.39 -6.90
N TRP A 157 -11.82 10.74 -7.84
CA TRP A 157 -10.42 10.33 -7.72
C TRP A 157 -9.46 11.52 -7.65
N GLY A 158 -8.35 11.33 -6.94
CA GLY A 158 -7.24 12.29 -6.87
C GLY A 158 -6.56 12.47 -8.23
N LYS A 159 -5.98 13.65 -8.47
CA LYS A 159 -5.27 13.96 -9.71
C LYS A 159 -3.93 13.26 -9.82
N SER A 160 -3.32 12.90 -8.69
CA SER A 160 -2.03 12.24 -8.64
C SER A 160 -2.14 10.71 -8.66
N ILE A 161 -3.33 10.17 -8.89
CA ILE A 161 -3.53 8.72 -8.98
C ILE A 161 -2.77 8.15 -10.18
N VAL A 162 -2.16 6.98 -10.00
CA VAL A 162 -1.39 6.30 -11.04
C VAL A 162 -2.28 6.04 -12.27
N TYR A 163 -1.77 6.30 -13.47
CA TYR A 163 -2.49 6.25 -14.75
C TYR A 163 -3.71 7.19 -14.90
N GLY A 164 -3.99 8.05 -13.90
CA GLY A 164 -4.98 9.12 -13.98
C GLY A 164 -6.41 8.67 -14.35
N ASP A 165 -7.21 9.64 -14.79
CA ASP A 165 -8.64 9.44 -15.09
C ASP A 165 -8.92 8.38 -16.17
N ASP A 166 -7.99 8.14 -17.12
CA ASP A 166 -8.19 7.15 -18.20
C ASP A 166 -8.36 5.73 -17.65
N SER A 167 -7.62 5.39 -16.59
CA SER A 167 -7.71 4.08 -15.95
C SER A 167 -9.05 3.82 -15.24
N PHE A 168 -9.85 4.87 -15.00
CA PHE A 168 -11.16 4.79 -14.35
C PHE A 168 -12.34 4.89 -15.33
N LYS A 169 -12.09 4.98 -16.64
CA LYS A 169 -13.16 5.18 -17.65
C LYS A 169 -14.20 4.06 -17.66
N ASP A 170 -13.81 2.86 -17.27
CA ASP A 170 -14.69 1.68 -17.24
C ASP A 170 -15.23 1.39 -15.84
N ASN A 171 -14.86 2.19 -14.83
CA ASN A 171 -15.42 2.07 -13.48
C ASN A 171 -16.86 2.64 -13.46
N PRO A 172 -17.87 1.86 -13.03
CA PRO A 172 -19.25 2.35 -12.98
C PRO A 172 -19.45 3.50 -11.99
N ASP A 173 -18.65 3.60 -10.93
CA ASP A 173 -18.75 4.68 -9.92
C ASP A 173 -18.31 6.04 -10.49
N THR A 174 -17.48 6.06 -11.55
CA THR A 174 -17.10 7.28 -12.30
C THR A 174 -18.34 8.02 -12.83
N TYR A 175 -19.40 7.29 -13.16
CA TYR A 175 -20.63 7.85 -13.75
C TYR A 175 -21.78 7.94 -12.74
N ASN A 176 -21.56 7.50 -11.49
CA ASN A 176 -22.60 7.49 -10.48
C ASN A 176 -22.70 8.87 -9.80
N PRO A 177 -23.86 9.58 -9.88
CA PRO A 177 -24.01 10.92 -9.31
C PRO A 177 -23.86 10.96 -7.77
N LYS A 178 -23.90 9.80 -7.09
CA LYS A 178 -23.62 9.71 -5.66
C LYS A 178 -22.14 9.80 -5.33
N TYR A 179 -21.26 9.44 -6.28
CA TYR A 179 -19.83 9.22 -6.03
C TYR A 179 -18.94 10.12 -6.89
N ASN A 180 -19.40 10.55 -8.06
CA ASN A 180 -18.59 11.30 -9.02
C ASN A 180 -18.42 12.81 -8.71
N THR A 181 -18.76 13.24 -7.49
CA THR A 181 -18.51 14.61 -7.00
C THR A 181 -17.27 14.63 -6.10
N GLU A 182 -16.73 15.83 -5.84
CA GLU A 182 -15.50 16.00 -5.06
C GLU A 182 -15.55 15.29 -3.70
N CYS A 183 -16.66 15.39 -2.97
CA CYS A 183 -16.87 14.66 -1.72
C CYS A 183 -17.64 13.34 -1.89
N GLY A 184 -18.37 13.16 -3.00
CA GLY A 184 -19.19 11.97 -3.24
C GLY A 184 -20.10 11.64 -2.05
N MET A 185 -19.92 10.46 -1.47
CA MET A 185 -20.69 10.00 -0.30
C MET A 185 -20.21 10.55 1.05
N TYR A 186 -19.10 11.29 1.08
CA TYR A 186 -18.47 11.80 2.29
C TYR A 186 -18.95 13.19 2.67
N LYS A 187 -18.86 13.51 3.97
CA LYS A 187 -18.92 14.89 4.43
C LYS A 187 -17.55 15.55 4.23
N PRO A 188 -17.50 16.84 3.84
CA PRO A 188 -16.26 17.60 3.87
C PRO A 188 -15.59 17.49 5.24
N HIS A 189 -14.26 17.34 5.26
CA HIS A 189 -13.47 17.23 6.48
C HIS A 189 -13.92 16.14 7.45
N CYS A 190 -14.41 15.00 6.93
CA CYS A 190 -14.81 13.87 7.77
C CYS A 190 -13.61 13.14 8.41
N GLY A 191 -12.42 13.31 7.84
CA GLY A 191 -11.16 12.71 8.29
C GLY A 191 -10.92 11.30 7.76
N LEU A 192 -9.64 10.92 7.65
CA LEU A 192 -9.17 9.66 7.06
C LEU A 192 -9.85 8.41 7.63
N GLU A 193 -10.08 8.40 8.94
CA GLU A 193 -10.68 7.27 9.64
C GLU A 193 -12.09 6.92 9.12
N ASN A 194 -12.79 7.90 8.55
CA ASN A 194 -14.16 7.78 8.02
C ASN A 194 -14.20 7.51 6.50
N LEU A 195 -13.04 7.45 5.84
CA LEU A 195 -12.97 7.12 4.42
C LEU A 195 -13.03 5.61 4.22
N MET A 196 -13.73 5.20 3.17
CA MET A 196 -13.68 3.85 2.65
C MET A 196 -12.59 3.81 1.59
N ILE A 197 -11.46 3.20 1.93
CA ILE A 197 -10.33 3.03 1.03
C ILE A 197 -10.57 1.80 0.16
N SER A 198 -10.08 1.82 -1.09
CA SER A 198 -10.05 0.68 -1.99
C SER A 198 -9.52 -0.57 -1.26
N TRP A 199 -10.17 -1.71 -1.46
CA TRP A 199 -9.86 -2.93 -0.71
C TRP A 199 -8.48 -3.47 -1.08
N GLY A 200 -7.66 -3.79 -0.08
CA GLY A 200 -6.30 -4.29 -0.25
C GLY A 200 -5.65 -4.66 1.07
N HIS A 201 -4.34 -4.97 1.01
CA HIS A 201 -3.54 -5.42 2.14
C HIS A 201 -3.52 -4.43 3.33
N ASP A 202 -3.51 -3.12 3.09
CA ASP A 202 -3.54 -2.08 4.13
C ASP A 202 -4.74 -2.23 5.08
N GLU A 203 -5.96 -2.09 4.54
CA GLU A 203 -7.19 -2.14 5.35
C GLU A 203 -7.39 -3.53 5.94
N TYR A 204 -7.09 -4.60 5.18
CA TYR A 204 -7.22 -5.96 5.68
C TYR A 204 -6.28 -6.21 6.88
N LEU A 205 -4.99 -5.90 6.76
CA LEU A 205 -4.03 -6.14 7.84
C LEU A 205 -4.34 -5.26 9.05
N TYR A 206 -4.68 -3.97 8.86
CA TYR A 206 -5.14 -3.12 9.95
C TYR A 206 -6.29 -3.78 10.73
N ARG A 207 -7.27 -4.34 10.02
CA ARG A 207 -8.42 -5.00 10.65
C ARG A 207 -8.05 -6.32 11.33
N VAL A 208 -7.15 -7.12 10.76
CA VAL A 208 -6.60 -8.34 11.40
C VAL A 208 -5.91 -7.98 12.70
N LEU A 209 -5.07 -6.95 12.71
CA LEU A 209 -4.34 -6.49 13.89
C LEU A 209 -5.26 -5.97 15.00
N VAL A 210 -6.35 -5.29 14.64
CA VAL A 210 -7.38 -4.85 15.59
C VAL A 210 -8.20 -6.03 16.13
N HIS A 211 -8.64 -6.94 15.25
CA HIS A 211 -9.42 -8.13 15.63
C HIS A 211 -8.64 -9.02 16.60
N ASN A 212 -7.36 -9.24 16.33
CA ASN A 212 -6.49 -10.07 17.16
C ASN A 212 -5.86 -9.32 18.34
N HIS A 213 -6.35 -8.12 18.68
CA HIS A 213 -5.94 -7.35 19.86
C HIS A 213 -4.43 -7.10 19.96
N SER A 214 -3.80 -6.77 18.82
CA SER A 214 -2.39 -6.37 18.81
C SER A 214 -2.13 -5.17 19.74
N LYS A 215 -0.92 -5.09 20.28
CA LYS A 215 -0.51 -4.07 21.25
C LYS A 215 0.29 -2.94 20.61
N PHE A 216 0.10 -2.71 19.31
CA PHE A 216 0.75 -1.61 18.60
C PHE A 216 0.13 -0.27 19.01
N PRO A 217 0.93 0.81 19.03
CA PRO A 217 0.37 2.13 19.24
C PRO A 217 -0.45 2.56 18.01
N LYS A 218 -1.30 3.57 18.18
CA LYS A 218 -2.27 4.00 17.16
C LYS A 218 -1.55 4.46 15.87
N GLU A 219 -0.42 5.13 16.01
CA GLU A 219 0.43 5.56 14.91
C GLU A 219 0.93 4.39 14.05
N GLY A 220 1.39 3.29 14.66
CA GLY A 220 1.83 2.10 13.92
C GLY A 220 0.70 1.42 13.14
N LEU A 221 -0.49 1.32 13.75
CA LEU A 221 -1.68 0.80 13.06
C LEU A 221 -2.09 1.67 11.87
N PHE A 222 -1.92 2.99 11.98
CA PHE A 222 -2.23 3.93 10.90
C PHE A 222 -1.17 3.97 9.80
N MET A 223 0.11 3.76 10.13
CA MET A 223 1.14 3.51 9.13
C MET A 223 0.71 2.34 8.24
N ILE A 224 0.36 1.19 8.84
CA ILE A 224 -0.13 0.02 8.08
C ILE A 224 -1.38 0.35 7.26
N ARG A 225 -2.35 1.06 7.83
CA ARG A 225 -3.64 1.31 7.18
C ARG A 225 -3.56 2.23 5.97
N TYR A 226 -2.53 3.07 5.87
CA TYR A 226 -2.47 4.17 4.90
C TYR A 226 -1.15 4.26 4.13
N HIS A 227 -0.22 3.31 4.29
CA HIS A 227 1.08 3.34 3.60
C HIS A 227 0.99 3.21 2.08
N SER A 228 -0.10 2.63 1.57
CA SER A 228 -0.36 2.58 0.13
C SER A 228 -1.18 3.77 -0.37
N LEU A 229 -1.61 4.72 0.48
CA LEU A 229 -2.48 5.84 0.09
C LEU A 229 -1.67 6.99 -0.56
N TYR A 230 -0.85 6.66 -1.56
CA TYR A 230 0.10 7.58 -2.21
C TYR A 230 -0.52 8.88 -2.71
N PRO A 231 -1.73 8.90 -3.30
CA PRO A 231 -2.29 10.18 -3.74
C PRO A 231 -2.50 11.16 -2.59
N TRP A 232 -2.76 10.67 -1.37
CA TRP A 232 -2.83 11.51 -0.18
C TRP A 232 -1.43 11.88 0.32
N HIS A 233 -0.60 10.89 0.69
CA HIS A 233 0.64 11.19 1.43
C HIS A 233 1.79 11.71 0.59
N ALA A 234 1.85 11.33 -0.69
CA ALA A 234 2.86 11.82 -1.61
C ALA A 234 2.29 12.81 -2.64
N GLY A 235 1.05 12.61 -3.09
CA GLY A 235 0.41 13.44 -4.12
C GLY A 235 -0.24 14.73 -3.62
N GLY A 236 -0.55 14.81 -2.32
CA GLY A 236 -1.21 15.98 -1.72
C GLY A 236 -2.70 16.13 -2.07
N ASP A 237 -3.33 15.09 -2.61
CA ASP A 237 -4.76 15.02 -2.89
C ASP A 237 -5.59 14.84 -1.59
N TYR A 238 -6.92 14.87 -1.75
CA TYR A 238 -7.92 14.60 -0.71
C TYR A 238 -7.94 15.54 0.51
N LYS A 239 -7.26 16.70 0.45
CA LYS A 239 -7.27 17.71 1.54
C LYS A 239 -8.67 18.15 1.98
N HIS A 240 -9.63 18.18 1.06
CA HIS A 240 -11.04 18.51 1.34
C HIS A 240 -11.76 17.48 2.21
N LEU A 241 -11.20 16.27 2.35
CA LEU A 241 -11.73 15.22 3.22
C LEU A 241 -11.01 15.16 4.58
N MET A 242 -9.85 15.80 4.73
CA MET A 242 -9.02 15.74 5.94
C MET A 242 -9.57 16.59 7.06
N LYS A 243 -9.43 16.14 8.31
CA LYS A 243 -9.77 16.88 9.53
C LYS A 243 -8.50 17.26 10.30
N ALA A 244 -8.63 18.18 11.26
CA ALA A 244 -7.55 18.51 12.19
C ALA A 244 -7.05 17.25 12.91
N GLY A 245 -5.73 17.04 12.89
CA GLY A 245 -5.06 15.87 13.47
C GLY A 245 -4.68 14.81 12.44
N ASP A 246 -5.26 14.83 11.24
CA ASP A 246 -4.81 13.96 10.14
C ASP A 246 -3.39 14.32 9.68
N GLU A 247 -2.90 15.53 9.98
CA GLU A 247 -1.52 15.94 9.70
C GLU A 247 -0.48 15.15 10.50
N GLU A 248 -0.79 14.69 11.72
CA GLU A 248 0.14 13.84 12.48
C GLU A 248 0.12 12.41 11.92
N ILE A 249 -1.03 11.94 11.43
CA ILE A 249 -1.11 10.66 10.70
C ILE A 249 -0.23 10.73 9.45
N MET A 250 -0.34 11.82 8.68
CA MET A 250 0.48 12.09 7.51
C MET A 250 1.98 12.00 7.81
N LYS A 251 2.42 12.69 8.88
CA LYS A 251 3.82 12.71 9.28
C LYS A 251 4.35 11.32 9.62
N ASN A 252 3.56 10.52 10.34
CA ASN A 252 3.93 9.14 10.69
C ASN A 252 3.98 8.22 9.46
N VAL A 253 3.00 8.33 8.55
CA VAL A 253 2.99 7.56 7.30
C VAL A 253 4.17 7.94 6.41
N LEU A 254 4.49 9.23 6.30
CA LEU A 254 5.66 9.72 5.55
C LEU A 254 6.98 9.22 6.15
N GLU A 255 7.07 9.13 7.48
CA GLU A 255 8.25 8.56 8.13
C GLU A 255 8.42 7.08 7.77
N PHE A 256 7.33 6.30 7.86
CA PHE A 256 7.34 4.89 7.47
C PHE A 256 7.68 4.68 5.98
N ASN A 257 7.07 5.48 5.10
CA ASN A 257 7.21 5.36 3.64
C ASN A 257 8.66 5.50 3.15
N LYS A 258 9.53 6.21 3.88
CA LYS A 258 10.97 6.28 3.56
C LYS A 258 11.61 4.90 3.58
N TYR A 259 11.21 4.06 4.53
CA TYR A 259 11.79 2.74 4.70
C TYR A 259 11.20 1.77 3.70
N ASP A 260 9.87 1.71 3.57
CA ASP A 260 9.20 0.83 2.60
C ASP A 260 9.72 1.06 1.16
N LEU A 261 9.85 2.32 0.72
CA LEU A 261 10.23 2.58 -0.66
C LEU A 261 11.72 2.35 -0.94
N TYR A 262 12.59 2.86 -0.06
CA TYR A 262 14.02 3.02 -0.41
C TYR A 262 14.92 1.91 0.08
N THR A 263 14.44 0.95 0.89
CA THR A 263 15.24 -0.21 1.30
C THR A 263 15.24 -1.34 0.27
N LYS A 264 14.39 -1.24 -0.77
CA LYS A 264 14.21 -2.27 -1.83
C LYS A 264 15.48 -2.57 -2.65
N SER A 265 16.48 -1.69 -2.60
CA SER A 265 17.77 -1.88 -3.28
C SER A 265 18.90 -2.38 -2.37
N ALA A 266 18.70 -2.39 -1.05
CA ALA A 266 19.73 -2.69 -0.07
C ALA A 266 20.28 -4.13 -0.19
N GLY A 267 21.39 -4.40 0.49
CA GLY A 267 21.90 -5.77 0.64
C GLY A 267 20.85 -6.71 1.25
N VAL A 268 20.89 -7.99 0.86
CA VAL A 268 20.00 -9.02 1.43
C VAL A 268 20.44 -9.33 2.87
N PRO A 269 19.58 -9.13 3.89
CA PRO A 269 19.93 -9.39 5.28
C PRO A 269 20.04 -10.90 5.58
N ASP A 270 20.79 -11.26 6.63
CA ASP A 270 20.82 -12.62 7.16
C ASP A 270 19.54 -12.92 7.97
N ILE A 271 18.48 -13.31 7.25
CA ILE A 271 17.13 -13.53 7.82
C ILE A 271 17.15 -14.54 8.97
N GLU A 272 17.93 -15.61 8.87
CA GLU A 272 18.00 -16.65 9.91
C GLU A 272 18.59 -16.11 11.21
N ALA A 273 19.59 -15.24 11.13
CA ALA A 273 20.16 -14.57 12.30
C ALA A 273 19.20 -13.54 12.91
N LEU A 274 18.25 -12.99 12.14
CA LEU A 274 17.30 -11.96 12.59
C LEU A 274 16.04 -12.53 13.23
N TRP A 275 15.61 -13.74 12.88
CA TRP A 275 14.41 -14.35 13.43
C TRP A 275 14.31 -14.31 14.97
N PRO A 276 15.36 -14.66 15.75
CA PRO A 276 15.27 -14.64 17.21
C PRO A 276 14.95 -13.27 17.81
N TYR A 277 15.27 -12.18 17.10
CA TYR A 277 14.91 -10.83 17.50
C TYR A 277 13.43 -10.55 17.22
N TYR A 278 12.99 -10.77 15.98
CA TYR A 278 11.61 -10.47 15.56
C TYR A 278 10.57 -11.38 16.19
N GLU A 279 10.88 -12.65 16.47
CA GLU A 279 9.99 -13.54 17.21
C GLU A 279 9.69 -13.02 18.61
N LYS A 280 10.65 -12.38 19.30
CA LYS A 280 10.40 -11.74 20.59
C LYS A 280 9.47 -10.54 20.47
N LEU A 281 9.57 -9.78 19.38
CA LEU A 281 8.65 -8.68 19.11
C LEU A 281 7.25 -9.18 18.79
N ILE A 282 7.13 -10.25 17.98
CA ILE A 282 5.86 -10.91 17.69
C ILE A 282 5.21 -11.36 19.00
N GLU A 283 5.97 -12.03 19.88
CA GLU A 283 5.46 -12.47 21.19
C GLU A 283 5.02 -11.29 22.08
N LYS A 284 5.75 -10.15 22.02
CA LYS A 284 5.41 -8.94 22.77
C LYS A 284 4.12 -8.29 22.28
N TYR A 285 3.96 -8.15 20.96
CA TYR A 285 2.94 -7.28 20.36
C TYR A 285 1.71 -8.01 19.81
N ILE A 286 1.87 -9.22 19.29
CA ILE A 286 0.81 -9.98 18.63
C ILE A 286 1.09 -11.50 18.70
N PRO A 287 1.10 -12.08 19.93
CA PRO A 287 1.52 -13.46 20.14
C PRO A 287 0.50 -14.49 19.64
N GLY A 288 0.99 -15.70 19.39
CA GLY A 288 0.18 -16.88 19.17
C GLY A 288 -0.40 -17.03 17.76
N VAL A 289 -1.40 -17.89 17.66
CA VAL A 289 -2.11 -18.18 16.41
C VAL A 289 -3.23 -17.18 16.24
N LEU A 290 -3.21 -16.44 15.13
CA LEU A 290 -4.18 -15.40 14.80
C LEU A 290 -5.30 -15.93 13.92
N GLU A 291 -6.41 -15.22 13.91
CA GLU A 291 -7.55 -15.39 13.00
C GLU A 291 -7.41 -14.42 11.83
N TRP A 292 -7.39 -14.96 10.61
CA TRP A 292 -7.15 -14.24 9.35
C TRP A 292 -8.35 -14.33 8.42
#